data_AF-A0A8T7MM52-F1
#
_entry.id   AF-A0A8T7MM52-F1
#
_cell.length_a   1.000
_cell.length_b   1.000
_cell.length_c   1.000
_cell.angle_alpha   90.00
_cell.angle_beta   90.00
_cell.angle_gamma   90.00
#
_symmetry.space_group_name_H-M   'P 1'
#
loop_
_entity.id
_entity.type
_entity.pdbx_description
1 polymer ?
#
loop_
_entity_poly.entity_id
_entity_poly.type
_entity_poly.pdbx_seq_one_letter_code
_entity_poly.pdbx_strand_id
1 'polypeptide(L)'
;MNAHHLKQLEGLLDNTYSLKREILKSHGVASSPTERRSLELELEKCNENIKQLEAELGINLNSPAVQANSSEESTTQTTATPSTDAPELEKIRSDRAISGNYGDVVDAEQATRFGQAVCLVEAQGYGGELGTGFLVAPNLILTNYHVVDAVGAIGDLQKKAAKLAFRFGYRGSGTSIKLGQLIKVKQKQPLLVSSEPEKLDYALLQLEQPACDESGNALVPLTIIFDRLLREEDSIWIVQHPLGGTLRFAQGRISQVDQQRHRFEYNTNTEPGSSGSPVFDRYWNLVGLHHSGTPYPAKTGKDIGNEGLLLSAIWPEIQTLVEKANPPSPSNDPTPLATHTKSGQFYNAEESSQNTPLVDSLPSVSLTPSQRQALEWELNTLKQQCDILRKTIGRIGNNLVIEVNPTIQVQLEMQLEEWKHKLAPLEARLIEVEKQLN
;
A
#
# COMPACT_ATOMS: atom_id res chain seq x y z
N MET A 1 -5.08 38.09 -20.37
CA MET A 1 -6.53 38.09 -20.08
C MET A 1 -6.84 39.24 -19.13
N ASN A 2 -7.88 40.06 -19.36
CA ASN A 2 -8.25 41.14 -18.43
C ASN A 2 -8.86 40.55 -17.15
N ALA A 3 -8.60 41.13 -15.98
CA ALA A 3 -9.05 40.66 -14.66
C ALA A 3 -10.56 40.39 -14.58
N HIS A 4 -11.37 41.18 -15.30
CA HIS A 4 -12.82 40.94 -15.40
C HIS A 4 -13.17 39.64 -16.12
N HIS A 5 -12.46 39.34 -17.21
CA HIS A 5 -12.65 38.12 -18.01
C HIS A 5 -12.21 36.88 -17.22
N LEU A 6 -11.12 37.00 -16.46
CA LEU A 6 -10.58 35.93 -15.62
C LEU A 6 -11.56 35.55 -14.49
N LYS A 7 -12.12 36.55 -13.81
CA LYS A 7 -13.16 36.34 -12.79
C LYS A 7 -14.46 35.74 -13.34
N GLN A 8 -14.81 36.04 -14.59
CA GLN A 8 -15.95 35.41 -15.26
C GLN A 8 -15.69 33.94 -15.56
N LEU A 9 -14.50 33.58 -16.04
CA LEU A 9 -14.12 32.20 -16.31
C LEU A 9 -14.02 31.37 -15.02
N GLU A 10 -13.48 31.93 -13.93
CA GLU A 10 -13.48 31.28 -12.61
C GLU A 10 -14.91 30.99 -12.11
N GLY A 11 -15.83 31.96 -12.25
CA GLY A 11 -17.23 31.76 -11.86
C GLY A 11 -17.97 30.73 -12.73
N LEU A 12 -17.66 30.66 -14.03
CA LEU A 12 -18.21 29.62 -14.91
C LEU A 12 -17.68 28.23 -14.56
N LEU A 13 -16.39 28.15 -14.19
CA LEU A 13 -15.76 26.91 -13.75
C LEU A 13 -16.40 26.40 -12.45
N ASP A 14 -16.57 27.26 -11.45
CA ASP A 14 -17.22 26.94 -10.17
C ASP A 14 -18.67 26.44 -10.36
N ASN A 15 -19.43 27.10 -11.23
CA ASN A 15 -20.80 26.70 -11.55
C ASN A 15 -20.84 25.32 -12.24
N THR A 16 -19.90 25.07 -13.16
CA THR A 16 -19.81 23.78 -13.88
C THR A 16 -19.42 22.64 -12.94
N TYR A 17 -18.51 22.88 -12.00
CA TYR A 17 -18.19 21.95 -10.92
C TYR A 17 -19.38 21.72 -9.98
N SER A 18 -20.18 22.74 -9.69
CA SER A 18 -21.39 22.59 -8.88
C SER A 18 -22.43 21.71 -9.57
N LEU A 19 -22.67 21.93 -10.86
CA LEU A 19 -23.59 21.11 -11.66
C LEU A 19 -23.12 19.65 -11.74
N LYS A 20 -21.82 19.41 -11.94
CA LYS A 20 -21.22 18.07 -11.88
C LYS A 20 -21.54 17.34 -10.57
N ARG A 21 -21.48 18.04 -9.42
CA ARG A 21 -21.82 17.48 -8.11
C ARG A 21 -23.31 17.11 -8.00
N GLU A 22 -24.21 17.92 -8.56
CA GLU A 22 -25.66 17.63 -8.54
C GLU A 22 -26.01 16.43 -9.43
N ILE A 23 -25.37 16.31 -10.60
CA ILE A 23 -25.52 15.16 -11.50
C ILE A 23 -25.04 13.87 -10.82
N LEU A 24 -23.89 13.90 -10.16
CA LEU A 24 -23.35 12.74 -9.43
C LEU A 24 -24.23 12.32 -8.25
N LYS A 25 -24.80 13.29 -7.50
CA LYS A 25 -25.78 13.02 -6.45
C LYS A 25 -27.03 12.34 -7.01
N SER A 26 -27.55 12.86 -8.13
CA SER A 26 -28.74 12.33 -8.81
C SER A 26 -28.49 10.93 -9.39
N HIS A 27 -27.28 10.68 -9.91
CA HIS A 27 -26.87 9.37 -10.40
C HIS A 27 -26.85 8.30 -9.30
N GLY A 28 -26.47 8.68 -8.06
CA GLY A 28 -26.46 7.78 -6.90
C GLY A 28 -27.85 7.32 -6.44
N VAL A 29 -28.92 8.05 -6.79
CA VAL A 29 -30.32 7.74 -6.44
C VAL A 29 -31.16 7.32 -7.65
N ALA A 30 -30.60 7.35 -8.86
CA ALA A 30 -31.29 7.00 -10.09
C ALA A 30 -31.79 5.55 -10.07
N SER A 31 -33.07 5.38 -10.39
CA SER A 31 -33.81 4.13 -10.20
C SER A 31 -33.86 3.27 -11.46
N SER A 32 -33.64 3.87 -12.64
CA SER A 32 -33.68 3.17 -13.92
C SER A 32 -32.35 3.25 -14.71
N PRO A 33 -32.00 2.21 -15.49
CA PRO A 33 -30.82 2.22 -16.36
C PRO A 33 -30.81 3.36 -17.38
N THR A 34 -31.98 3.76 -17.87
CA THR A 34 -32.13 4.86 -18.85
C THR A 34 -31.83 6.23 -18.21
N GLU A 35 -32.28 6.44 -16.98
CA GLU A 35 -32.01 7.65 -16.20
C GLU A 35 -30.52 7.77 -15.88
N ARG A 36 -29.86 6.67 -15.49
CA ARG A 36 -28.40 6.63 -15.29
C ARG A 36 -27.64 6.98 -16.55
N ARG A 37 -28.02 6.38 -17.69
CA ARG A 37 -27.39 6.67 -18.99
C ARG A 37 -27.55 8.14 -19.42
N SER A 38 -28.67 8.77 -19.08
CA SER A 38 -28.87 10.21 -19.33
C SER A 38 -27.94 11.06 -18.48
N LEU A 39 -27.82 10.75 -17.19
CA LEU A 39 -26.94 11.46 -16.25
C LEU A 39 -25.46 11.26 -16.57
N GLU A 40 -25.06 10.08 -17.06
CA GLU A 40 -23.70 9.81 -17.56
C GLU A 40 -23.34 10.71 -18.75
N LEU A 41 -24.28 10.90 -19.68
CA LEU A 41 -24.07 11.77 -20.84
C LEU A 41 -23.98 13.27 -20.46
N GLU A 42 -24.73 13.68 -19.43
CA GLU A 42 -24.64 15.04 -18.87
C GLU A 42 -23.33 15.26 -18.10
N LEU A 43 -22.86 14.23 -17.40
CA LEU A 43 -21.58 14.24 -16.69
C LEU A 43 -20.41 14.39 -17.66
N GLU A 44 -20.45 13.68 -18.80
CA GLU A 44 -19.43 13.77 -19.84
C GLU A 44 -19.34 15.18 -20.43
N LYS A 45 -20.49 15.81 -20.74
CA LYS A 45 -20.55 17.21 -21.17
C LYS A 45 -19.98 18.19 -20.13
N CYS A 46 -20.26 17.96 -18.84
CA CYS A 46 -19.68 18.79 -17.78
C CYS A 46 -18.15 18.67 -17.73
N ASN A 47 -17.61 17.46 -17.91
CA ASN A 47 -16.17 17.24 -17.93
C ASN A 47 -15.49 17.92 -19.13
N GLU A 48 -16.12 17.88 -20.32
CA GLU A 48 -15.61 18.60 -21.49
C GLU A 48 -15.60 20.12 -21.28
N ASN A 49 -16.65 20.68 -20.70
CA ASN A 49 -16.73 22.11 -20.39
C ASN A 49 -15.68 22.56 -19.37
N ILE A 50 -15.45 21.76 -18.31
CA ILE A 50 -14.40 22.00 -17.32
C ILE A 50 -13.03 22.05 -18.01
N LYS A 51 -12.74 21.07 -18.86
CA LYS A 51 -11.48 20.98 -19.59
C LYS A 51 -11.24 22.19 -20.50
N GLN A 52 -12.28 22.70 -21.16
CA GLN A 52 -12.19 23.90 -22.00
C GLN A 52 -11.94 25.16 -21.15
N LEU A 53 -12.67 25.33 -20.03
CA LEU A 53 -12.52 26.47 -19.14
C LEU A 53 -11.13 26.50 -18.46
N GLU A 54 -10.59 25.35 -18.07
CA GLU A 54 -9.25 25.23 -17.49
C GLU A 54 -8.14 25.57 -18.49
N ALA A 55 -8.32 25.15 -19.76
CA ALA A 55 -7.41 25.51 -20.84
C ALA A 55 -7.43 27.02 -21.13
N GLU A 56 -8.61 27.66 -21.13
CA GLU A 56 -8.75 29.12 -21.30
C GLU A 56 -8.18 29.93 -20.13
N LEU A 57 -8.24 29.38 -18.91
CA LEU A 57 -7.61 29.95 -17.72
C LEU A 57 -6.08 29.80 -17.71
N GLY A 58 -5.50 29.08 -18.67
CA GLY A 58 -4.06 28.85 -18.74
C GLY A 58 -3.53 27.91 -17.65
N ILE A 59 -4.41 27.10 -17.06
CA ILE A 59 -4.06 26.07 -16.09
C ILE A 59 -3.51 24.88 -16.88
N ASN A 60 -2.21 24.90 -17.19
CA ASN A 60 -1.54 23.80 -17.89
C ASN A 60 -0.69 23.00 -16.91
N LEU A 61 -1.12 21.76 -16.62
CA LEU A 61 -0.39 20.80 -15.75
C LEU A 61 0.87 20.22 -16.42
N ASN A 62 1.22 20.62 -17.65
CA ASN A 62 2.43 20.20 -18.33
C ASN A 62 3.26 21.40 -18.82
N SER A 63 4.37 21.73 -18.16
CA SER A 63 5.46 22.51 -18.75
C SER A 63 6.83 22.09 -18.19
N PRO A 64 7.75 21.60 -19.04
CA PRO A 64 9.12 21.27 -18.67
C PRO A 64 10.04 22.48 -18.86
N ALA A 65 10.70 22.93 -17.79
CA ALA A 65 11.85 23.82 -17.87
C ALA A 65 13.09 23.06 -17.44
N VAL A 66 13.85 22.54 -18.42
CA VAL A 66 15.32 22.45 -18.53
C VAL A 66 15.61 21.49 -19.70
N GLN A 67 15.86 22.05 -20.88
CA GLN A 67 16.98 21.69 -21.75
C GLN A 67 17.01 22.66 -22.94
N ALA A 68 18.04 23.50 -22.96
CA ALA A 68 18.34 24.41 -24.04
C ALA A 68 19.38 23.79 -25.00
N ASN A 69 19.28 24.24 -26.26
CA ASN A 69 20.20 24.07 -27.40
C ASN A 69 20.16 22.69 -28.08
N SER A 70 19.99 22.53 -29.40
CA SER A 70 20.08 23.49 -30.52
C SER A 70 19.64 22.78 -31.82
N SER A 71 19.01 23.54 -32.75
CA SER A 71 19.07 23.45 -34.24
C SER A 71 18.83 22.08 -34.92
N GLU A 72 18.07 21.89 -35.99
CA GLU A 72 17.55 22.75 -37.06
C GLU A 72 16.55 21.91 -37.89
N GLU A 73 15.73 22.60 -38.68
CA GLU A 73 14.79 22.20 -39.75
C GLU A 73 14.78 20.75 -40.29
N SER A 74 13.58 20.18 -40.48
CA SER A 74 12.92 20.10 -41.80
C SER A 74 11.71 19.15 -41.81
N THR A 75 10.64 19.65 -42.43
CA THR A 75 9.43 18.99 -42.96
C THR A 75 9.45 17.47 -43.16
N THR A 76 8.39 16.77 -42.68
CA THR A 76 7.43 16.04 -43.53
C THR A 76 6.27 15.47 -42.71
N GLN A 77 5.07 15.54 -43.30
CA GLN A 77 3.81 15.00 -42.81
C GLN A 77 3.84 13.46 -42.74
N THR A 78 3.38 12.87 -41.63
CA THR A 78 2.61 11.62 -41.64
C THR A 78 1.76 11.54 -40.35
N THR A 79 0.51 11.16 -40.54
CA THR A 79 -0.58 10.96 -39.57
C THR A 79 -0.19 10.10 -38.37
N ALA A 80 -0.35 10.63 -37.15
CA ALA A 80 -0.40 9.87 -35.92
C ALA A 80 -1.43 10.49 -34.95
N THR A 81 -2.32 9.64 -34.44
CA THR A 81 -3.26 9.88 -33.34
C THR A 81 -2.52 10.30 -32.07
N PRO A 82 -2.97 11.34 -31.32
CA PRO A 82 -2.46 11.59 -29.99
C PRO A 82 -3.35 10.93 -28.92
N SER A 83 -2.70 10.05 -28.17
CA SER A 83 -3.08 9.47 -26.88
C SER A 83 -3.25 10.56 -25.81
N THR A 84 -4.35 10.51 -25.07
CA THR A 84 -4.55 11.24 -23.81
C THR A 84 -4.20 10.32 -22.63
N ASP A 85 -3.01 10.52 -22.06
CA ASP A 85 -2.64 10.00 -20.75
C ASP A 85 -2.79 11.11 -19.70
N ALA A 86 -3.80 10.95 -18.84
CA ALA A 86 -3.83 11.51 -17.49
C ALA A 86 -4.36 10.36 -16.60
N PRO A 87 -3.67 9.95 -15.52
CA PRO A 87 -4.07 8.75 -14.79
C PRO A 87 -5.18 9.09 -13.80
N GLU A 88 -6.37 8.56 -14.06
CA GLU A 88 -7.49 8.49 -13.10
C GLU A 88 -7.23 7.27 -12.19
N LEU A 89 -6.59 7.49 -11.03
CA LEU A 89 -5.89 6.43 -10.25
C LEU A 89 -6.74 5.65 -9.22
N GLU A 90 -8.02 5.97 -9.03
CA GLU A 90 -8.74 5.48 -7.84
C GLU A 90 -10.07 4.75 -8.13
N LYS A 91 -10.41 4.48 -9.40
CA LYS A 91 -11.63 3.74 -9.73
C LYS A 91 -11.34 2.26 -9.98
N ILE A 92 -11.52 1.41 -8.97
CA ILE A 92 -11.47 -0.05 -9.15
C ILE A 92 -12.67 -0.72 -8.48
N ARG A 93 -13.63 -1.12 -9.33
CA ARG A 93 -14.67 -2.09 -8.98
C ARG A 93 -14.23 -3.43 -9.49
N SER A 94 -14.08 -4.41 -8.61
CA SER A 94 -13.82 -5.77 -9.07
C SER A 94 -15.13 -6.37 -9.60
N ASP A 95 -15.21 -6.70 -10.90
CA ASP A 95 -16.29 -7.52 -11.48
C ASP A 95 -16.26 -8.96 -10.94
N ARG A 96 -15.19 -9.32 -10.23
CA ARG A 96 -15.04 -10.49 -9.37
C ARG A 96 -15.31 -10.21 -7.90
N ALA A 97 -16.12 -9.20 -7.57
CA ALA A 97 -16.78 -9.17 -6.27
C ALA A 97 -17.55 -10.50 -6.19
N ILE A 98 -17.08 -11.41 -5.35
CA ILE A 98 -17.69 -12.73 -5.17
C ILE A 98 -19.15 -12.45 -4.83
N SER A 99 -20.01 -12.73 -5.81
CA SER A 99 -21.45 -12.78 -5.67
C SER A 99 -21.76 -13.63 -4.44
N GLY A 100 -22.09 -12.96 -3.34
CA GLY A 100 -22.51 -13.58 -2.08
C GLY A 100 -21.38 -13.93 -1.11
N ASN A 101 -20.77 -12.93 -0.48
CA ASN A 101 -20.20 -13.12 0.86
C ASN A 101 -21.14 -12.47 1.87
N TYR A 102 -21.89 -13.29 2.62
CA TYR A 102 -22.47 -12.84 3.87
C TYR A 102 -21.30 -12.46 4.78
N GLY A 103 -21.10 -11.17 5.04
CA GLY A 103 -20.21 -10.74 6.11
C GLY A 103 -20.77 -11.27 7.43
N ASP A 104 -19.93 -11.88 8.26
CA ASP A 104 -20.38 -12.33 9.57
C ASP A 104 -20.80 -11.11 10.40
N VAL A 105 -21.79 -11.27 11.29
CA VAL A 105 -22.17 -10.22 12.25
C VAL A 105 -20.95 -9.78 13.06
N VAL A 106 -20.05 -10.72 13.34
CA VAL A 106 -18.76 -10.46 14.00
C VAL A 106 -17.91 -9.46 13.20
N ASP A 107 -17.82 -9.59 11.89
CA ASP A 107 -17.02 -8.67 11.05
C ASP A 107 -17.63 -7.26 11.04
N ALA A 108 -18.96 -7.14 11.04
CA ALA A 108 -19.62 -5.84 11.12
C ALA A 108 -19.45 -5.17 12.51
N GLU A 109 -19.47 -5.95 13.58
CA GLU A 109 -19.19 -5.46 14.94
C GLU A 109 -17.74 -4.98 15.07
N GLN A 110 -16.79 -5.76 14.54
CA GLN A 110 -15.38 -5.40 14.54
C GLN A 110 -15.12 -4.19 13.65
N ALA A 111 -15.73 -4.10 12.46
CA ALA A 111 -15.68 -2.92 11.61
C ALA A 111 -16.20 -1.67 12.33
N THR A 112 -17.26 -1.82 13.13
CA THR A 112 -17.79 -0.74 13.96
C THR A 112 -16.81 -0.34 15.06
N ARG A 113 -16.13 -1.30 15.69
CA ARG A 113 -15.16 -1.07 16.76
C ARG A 113 -13.89 -0.39 16.22
N PHE A 114 -13.21 -0.99 15.26
CA PHE A 114 -11.96 -0.46 14.69
C PHE A 114 -12.21 0.80 13.86
N GLY A 115 -13.38 0.90 13.23
CA GLY A 115 -13.81 2.09 12.49
C GLY A 115 -13.94 3.35 13.34
N GLN A 116 -14.00 3.25 14.68
CA GLN A 116 -13.97 4.43 15.54
C GLN A 116 -12.64 5.20 15.43
N ALA A 117 -11.54 4.49 15.18
CA ALA A 117 -10.22 5.08 15.04
C ALA A 117 -9.94 5.61 13.62
N VAL A 118 -10.85 5.37 12.67
CA VAL A 118 -10.75 5.78 11.27
C VAL A 118 -11.48 7.10 11.07
N CYS A 119 -10.88 7.98 10.28
CA CYS A 119 -11.38 9.31 10.03
C CYS A 119 -11.31 9.70 8.56
N LEU A 120 -12.22 10.58 8.18
CA LEU A 120 -12.19 11.28 6.91
C LEU A 120 -11.22 12.46 7.01
N VAL A 121 -10.35 12.60 6.02
CA VAL A 121 -9.37 13.70 5.92
C VAL A 121 -10.00 14.83 5.12
N GLU A 122 -10.06 16.02 5.72
CA GLU A 122 -10.67 17.22 5.14
C GLU A 122 -9.66 18.37 5.08
N ALA A 123 -9.70 19.16 4.01
CA ALA A 123 -9.01 20.45 3.96
C ALA A 123 -9.84 21.55 4.65
N GLN A 124 -9.20 22.35 5.51
CA GLN A 124 -9.82 23.51 6.13
C GLN A 124 -10.05 24.61 5.10
N GLY A 125 -11.29 25.08 4.98
CA GLY A 125 -11.65 26.20 4.09
C GLY A 125 -11.78 25.84 2.60
N TYR A 126 -11.39 24.62 2.22
CA TYR A 126 -11.63 24.03 0.91
C TYR A 126 -12.61 22.88 1.13
N GLY A 127 -13.81 22.93 0.55
CA GLY A 127 -14.82 21.87 0.68
C GLY A 127 -14.45 20.59 -0.07
N GLY A 128 -13.28 20.02 0.23
CA GLY A 128 -12.67 18.88 -0.42
C GLY A 128 -12.29 17.83 0.61
N GLU A 129 -12.96 16.69 0.51
CA GLU A 129 -12.59 15.42 1.10
C GLU A 129 -11.36 14.91 0.35
N LEU A 130 -10.30 14.53 1.08
CA LEU A 130 -9.00 14.22 0.46
C LEU A 130 -8.61 12.76 0.55
N GLY A 131 -9.15 12.05 1.53
CA GLY A 131 -8.69 10.69 1.83
C GLY A 131 -9.22 10.20 3.16
N THR A 132 -8.63 9.10 3.59
CA THR A 132 -8.86 8.46 4.88
C THR A 132 -7.57 8.52 5.71
N GLY A 133 -7.71 8.55 7.03
CA GLY A 133 -6.60 8.39 7.97
C GLY A 133 -7.07 7.62 9.21
N PHE A 134 -6.13 7.25 10.07
CA PHE A 134 -6.47 6.54 11.31
C PHE A 134 -5.52 6.82 12.46
N LEU A 135 -6.02 6.65 13.69
CA LEU A 135 -5.25 6.84 14.92
C LEU A 135 -4.28 5.69 15.17
N VAL A 136 -3.01 6.03 15.38
CA VAL A 136 -1.96 5.11 15.84
C VAL A 136 -1.48 5.42 17.26
N ALA A 137 -1.81 6.61 17.77
CA ALA A 137 -1.70 7.00 19.18
C ALA A 137 -2.83 7.98 19.50
N PRO A 138 -3.09 8.36 20.78
CA PRO A 138 -4.24 9.18 21.16
C PRO A 138 -4.38 10.49 20.36
N ASN A 139 -3.26 11.06 19.91
CA ASN A 139 -3.23 12.28 19.09
C ASN A 139 -2.36 12.16 17.83
N LEU A 140 -2.03 10.95 17.38
CA LEU A 140 -1.23 10.73 16.18
C LEU A 140 -2.04 10.02 15.10
N ILE A 141 -2.02 10.59 13.89
CA ILE A 141 -2.72 10.09 12.72
C ILE A 141 -1.73 9.63 11.67
N LEU A 142 -2.00 8.45 11.11
CA LEU A 142 -1.34 7.97 9.91
C LEU A 142 -2.30 8.13 8.71
N THR A 143 -1.77 8.62 7.60
CA THR A 143 -2.43 8.71 6.28
C THR A 143 -1.34 8.67 5.19
N ASN A 144 -1.69 8.81 3.92
CA ASN A 144 -0.72 8.90 2.85
C ASN A 144 -0.07 10.28 2.74
N TYR A 145 1.17 10.32 2.24
CA TYR A 145 1.85 11.58 1.90
C TYR A 145 1.06 12.34 0.84
N HIS A 146 0.64 11.67 -0.25
CA HIS A 146 -0.07 12.34 -1.34
C HIS A 146 -1.41 12.96 -0.91
N VAL A 147 -2.09 12.40 0.10
CA VAL A 147 -3.32 12.99 0.68
C VAL A 147 -3.02 14.35 1.31
N VAL A 148 -1.87 14.50 1.97
CA VAL A 148 -1.41 15.78 2.51
C VAL A 148 -0.97 16.72 1.38
N ASP A 149 -0.29 16.20 0.38
CA ASP A 149 0.23 17.01 -0.72
C ASP A 149 -0.87 17.55 -1.66
N ALA A 150 -2.03 16.89 -1.71
CA ALA A 150 -3.21 17.35 -2.43
C ALA A 150 -3.83 18.65 -1.85
N VAL A 151 -3.42 19.08 -0.65
CA VAL A 151 -3.99 20.25 0.03
C VAL A 151 -3.49 21.56 -0.58
N GLY A 152 -4.23 22.08 -1.55
CA GLY A 152 -3.99 23.37 -2.18
C GLY A 152 -2.74 23.42 -3.06
N ALA A 153 -2.69 24.40 -3.97
CA ALA A 153 -1.68 24.44 -5.02
C ALA A 153 -0.29 24.91 -4.57
N ILE A 154 -0.19 25.66 -3.45
CA ILE A 154 1.02 26.38 -3.04
C ILE A 154 1.34 26.14 -1.57
N GLY A 155 2.58 25.74 -1.29
CA GLY A 155 3.13 25.61 0.06
C GLY A 155 3.95 24.35 0.22
N ASP A 156 4.93 24.38 1.13
CA ASP A 156 5.59 23.15 1.59
C ASP A 156 4.59 22.22 2.31
N LEU A 157 4.93 20.94 2.41
CA LEU A 157 4.10 19.91 2.99
C LEU A 157 3.69 20.23 4.44
N GLN A 158 4.52 20.96 5.20
CA GLN A 158 4.21 21.37 6.56
C GLN A 158 3.02 22.34 6.62
N LYS A 159 3.01 23.34 5.74
CA LYS A 159 1.90 24.30 5.61
C LYS A 159 0.65 23.64 5.06
N LYS A 160 0.80 22.68 4.15
CA LYS A 160 -0.31 21.86 3.65
C LYS A 160 -0.93 21.04 4.78
N ALA A 161 -0.12 20.33 5.55
CA ALA A 161 -0.54 19.58 6.73
C ALA A 161 -1.29 20.47 7.75
N ALA A 162 -0.84 21.70 7.99
CA ALA A 162 -1.50 22.62 8.94
C ALA A 162 -2.94 22.98 8.58
N LYS A 163 -3.31 22.83 7.31
CA LYS A 163 -4.67 23.07 6.80
C LYS A 163 -5.55 21.83 6.87
N LEU A 164 -5.07 20.70 7.39
CA LEU A 164 -5.89 19.49 7.50
C LEU A 164 -6.76 19.49 8.77
N ALA A 165 -7.87 18.78 8.67
CA ALA A 165 -8.69 18.36 9.80
C ALA A 165 -9.17 16.92 9.58
N PHE A 166 -9.48 16.24 10.66
CA PHE A 166 -9.82 14.81 10.68
C PHE A 166 -11.18 14.61 11.33
N ARG A 167 -12.13 14.02 10.60
CA ARG A 167 -13.51 13.80 11.03
C ARG A 167 -13.70 12.36 11.48
N PHE A 168 -13.91 12.16 12.78
CA PHE A 168 -14.16 10.86 13.39
C PHE A 168 -15.65 10.59 13.54
N GLY A 169 -16.08 9.36 13.30
CA GLY A 169 -17.47 8.96 13.50
C GLY A 169 -18.45 9.41 12.42
N TYR A 170 -17.95 9.84 11.26
CA TYR A 170 -18.79 10.13 10.09
C TYR A 170 -19.36 8.83 9.51
N ARG A 171 -20.59 8.49 9.88
CA ARG A 171 -21.20 7.19 9.57
C ARG A 171 -22.70 7.30 9.39
N GLY A 172 -23.29 6.32 8.71
CA GLY A 172 -24.72 6.25 8.49
C GLY A 172 -25.09 5.80 7.10
N SER A 173 -26.39 5.84 6.81
CA SER A 173 -26.96 5.56 5.50
C SER A 173 -28.31 6.25 5.37
N GLY A 174 -28.67 6.62 4.14
CA GLY A 174 -29.93 7.31 3.85
C GLY A 174 -30.10 8.59 4.67
N THR A 175 -31.21 8.69 5.40
CA THR A 175 -31.55 9.87 6.21
C THR A 175 -30.89 9.92 7.58
N SER A 176 -30.21 8.85 8.00
CA SER A 176 -29.59 8.73 9.33
C SER A 176 -28.07 8.82 9.21
N ILE A 177 -27.57 10.03 8.98
CA ILE A 177 -26.14 10.34 8.92
C ILE A 177 -25.72 11.03 10.22
N LYS A 178 -24.68 10.48 10.87
CA LYS A 178 -23.95 11.15 11.94
C LYS A 178 -22.74 11.84 11.34
N LEU A 179 -22.60 13.15 11.57
CA LEU A 179 -21.51 13.95 11.03
C LEU A 179 -20.18 13.75 11.78
N GLY A 180 -20.25 13.25 13.02
CA GLY A 180 -19.06 12.97 13.79
C GLY A 180 -18.33 14.23 14.27
N GLN A 181 -17.17 14.01 14.88
CA GLN A 181 -16.34 15.05 15.48
C GLN A 181 -15.19 15.42 14.56
N LEU A 182 -15.06 16.72 14.24
CA LEU A 182 -13.92 17.25 13.51
C LEU A 182 -12.82 17.68 14.47
N ILE A 183 -11.58 17.24 14.23
CA ILE A 183 -10.42 17.54 15.07
C ILE A 183 -9.29 18.08 14.18
N LYS A 184 -8.70 19.21 14.56
CA LYS A 184 -7.63 19.84 13.77
C LYS A 184 -6.27 19.30 14.16
N VAL A 185 -5.30 19.51 13.27
CA VAL A 185 -3.89 19.30 13.57
C VAL A 185 -3.30 20.43 14.41
N LYS A 186 -2.16 20.15 15.05
CA LYS A 186 -1.31 21.22 15.61
C LYS A 186 -0.89 22.21 14.53
N GLN A 187 -1.01 23.49 14.81
CA GLN A 187 -0.64 24.53 13.84
C GLN A 187 0.87 24.70 13.68
N LYS A 188 1.65 24.40 14.73
CA LYS A 188 3.11 24.41 14.68
C LYS A 188 3.61 22.98 14.53
N GLN A 189 4.31 22.73 13.43
CA GLN A 189 4.86 21.41 13.10
C GLN A 189 3.83 20.26 13.17
N PRO A 190 2.70 20.32 12.43
CA PRO A 190 1.70 19.26 12.38
C PRO A 190 2.23 17.90 11.90
N LEU A 191 3.01 17.90 10.83
CA LEU A 191 3.67 16.72 10.28
C LEU A 191 4.92 16.41 11.09
N LEU A 192 5.00 15.20 11.66
CA LEU A 192 6.12 14.75 12.49
C LEU A 192 7.16 13.99 11.68
N VAL A 193 6.70 13.14 10.76
CA VAL A 193 7.53 12.35 9.86
C VAL A 193 6.69 11.99 8.63
N SER A 194 7.35 11.85 7.49
CA SER A 194 6.72 11.49 6.23
C SER A 194 7.69 10.80 5.28
N SER A 195 7.16 10.01 4.37
CA SER A 195 7.89 9.36 3.29
C SER A 195 7.23 9.67 1.95
N GLU A 196 8.02 10.11 0.98
CA GLU A 196 7.56 10.52 -0.35
C GLU A 196 6.92 9.36 -1.14
N PRO A 197 6.11 9.66 -2.17
CA PRO A 197 5.39 8.64 -2.96
C PRO A 197 6.27 7.53 -3.53
N GLU A 198 7.50 7.86 -3.95
CA GLU A 198 8.46 6.92 -4.53
C GLU A 198 9.06 5.95 -3.50
N LYS A 199 8.85 6.21 -2.21
CA LYS A 199 9.30 5.38 -1.09
C LYS A 199 8.09 4.65 -0.48
N LEU A 200 7.61 5.14 0.66
CA LEU A 200 6.54 4.52 1.44
C LEU A 200 5.26 5.37 1.50
N ASP A 201 5.20 6.51 0.81
CA ASP A 201 4.01 7.37 0.66
C ASP A 201 3.15 7.54 1.93
N TYR A 202 3.76 7.83 3.07
CA TYR A 202 3.02 7.99 4.33
C TYR A 202 3.31 9.34 4.98
N ALA A 203 2.38 9.79 5.80
CA ALA A 203 2.51 10.98 6.63
C ALA A 203 1.97 10.68 8.03
N LEU A 204 2.78 10.96 9.05
CA LEU A 204 2.38 10.92 10.46
C LEU A 204 2.14 12.34 10.96
N LEU A 205 0.90 12.65 11.31
CA LEU A 205 0.47 13.96 11.76
C LEU A 205 0.07 13.96 13.22
N GLN A 206 0.24 15.12 13.88
CA GLN A 206 -0.15 15.34 15.26
C GLN A 206 -1.41 16.21 15.35
N LEU A 207 -2.44 15.67 16.00
CA LEU A 207 -3.66 16.38 16.36
C LEU A 207 -3.39 17.43 17.46
N GLU A 208 -4.20 18.49 17.47
CA GLU A 208 -4.12 19.54 18.49
C GLU A 208 -4.46 19.04 19.90
N GLN A 209 -5.27 17.98 19.97
CA GLN A 209 -5.73 17.31 21.18
C GLN A 209 -5.90 15.80 20.93
N PRO A 210 -5.96 14.97 22.00
CA PRO A 210 -6.36 13.57 21.85
C PRO A 210 -7.71 13.44 21.16
N ALA A 211 -7.84 12.45 20.28
CA ALA A 211 -9.06 12.25 19.52
C ALA A 211 -10.19 11.72 20.41
N CYS A 212 -11.39 12.21 20.18
CA CYS A 212 -12.57 11.88 20.96
C CYS A 212 -13.82 11.71 20.07
N ASP A 213 -14.80 10.98 20.60
CA ASP A 213 -16.12 10.89 19.99
C ASP A 213 -16.98 12.14 20.25
N GLU A 214 -18.20 12.16 19.70
CA GLU A 214 -19.16 13.27 19.87
C GLU A 214 -19.58 13.50 21.34
N SER A 215 -19.34 12.52 22.23
CA SER A 215 -19.62 12.61 23.66
C SER A 215 -18.39 13.04 24.47
N GLY A 216 -17.24 13.27 23.81
CA GLY A 216 -15.98 13.63 24.45
C GLY A 216 -15.20 12.45 25.04
N ASN A 217 -15.61 11.20 24.78
CA ASN A 217 -14.84 10.03 25.20
C ASN A 217 -13.62 9.86 24.31
N ALA A 218 -12.47 9.56 24.91
CA ALA A 218 -11.25 9.31 24.16
C ALA A 218 -11.42 8.10 23.23
N LEU A 219 -11.00 8.25 21.97
CA LEU A 219 -10.97 7.17 21.00
C LEU A 219 -9.76 6.27 21.27
N VAL A 220 -9.94 4.97 21.04
CA VAL A 220 -8.88 3.97 21.20
C VAL A 220 -8.07 3.91 19.89
N PRO A 221 -6.75 4.17 19.91
CA PRO A 221 -5.92 4.04 18.72
C PRO A 221 -5.80 2.59 18.24
N LEU A 222 -5.54 2.41 16.94
CA LEU A 222 -5.23 1.11 16.37
C LEU A 222 -3.88 0.64 16.90
N THR A 223 -3.85 -0.55 17.48
CA THR A 223 -2.60 -1.18 17.95
C THR A 223 -1.90 -1.83 16.78
N ILE A 224 -0.61 -1.58 16.65
CA ILE A 224 0.24 -2.14 15.60
C ILE A 224 0.89 -3.39 16.16
N ILE A 225 0.43 -4.56 15.69
CA ILE A 225 0.97 -5.86 16.05
C ILE A 225 1.30 -6.61 14.77
N PHE A 226 2.55 -7.09 14.69
CA PHE A 226 3.00 -7.93 13.61
C PHE A 226 3.23 -9.36 14.13
N ASP A 227 2.18 -10.16 14.10
CA ASP A 227 2.19 -11.56 14.51
C ASP A 227 2.51 -12.51 13.34
N ARG A 228 2.33 -12.05 12.10
CA ARG A 228 2.68 -12.83 10.91
C ARG A 228 2.98 -12.00 9.67
N LEU A 229 3.74 -12.61 8.76
CA LEU A 229 3.89 -12.10 7.40
C LEU A 229 2.60 -12.32 6.58
N LEU A 230 2.22 -11.29 5.82
CA LEU A 230 1.18 -11.37 4.80
C LEU A 230 1.60 -12.30 3.66
N ARG A 231 0.63 -13.05 3.15
CA ARG A 231 0.79 -14.02 2.06
C ARG A 231 -0.28 -13.78 1.01
N GLU A 232 0.01 -14.23 -0.21
CA GLU A 232 -1.01 -14.36 -1.25
C GLU A 232 -2.19 -15.18 -0.73
N GLU A 233 -3.37 -14.85 -1.21
CA GLU A 233 -4.65 -15.41 -0.82
C GLU A 233 -5.11 -15.11 0.61
N ASP A 234 -4.35 -14.36 1.43
CA ASP A 234 -4.84 -13.89 2.73
C ASP A 234 -6.07 -13.00 2.57
N SER A 235 -7.09 -13.25 3.39
CA SER A 235 -8.27 -12.37 3.46
C SER A 235 -7.95 -11.10 4.24
N ILE A 236 -8.44 -9.99 3.72
CA ILE A 236 -8.23 -8.67 4.31
C ILE A 236 -9.55 -7.91 4.44
N TRP A 237 -9.54 -6.94 5.35
CA TRP A 237 -10.60 -5.96 5.53
C TRP A 237 -10.02 -4.56 5.33
N ILE A 238 -10.72 -3.73 4.58
CA ILE A 238 -10.41 -2.30 4.48
C ILE A 238 -11.55 -1.51 5.12
N VAL A 239 -11.21 -0.52 5.95
CA VAL A 239 -12.18 0.39 6.57
C VAL A 239 -11.88 1.79 6.07
N GLN A 240 -12.83 2.42 5.38
CA GLN A 240 -12.54 3.53 4.47
C GLN A 240 -13.68 4.55 4.38
N HIS A 241 -13.36 5.75 3.88
CA HIS A 241 -14.32 6.78 3.47
C HIS A 241 -14.36 6.91 1.93
N PRO A 242 -15.04 5.99 1.22
CA PRO A 242 -15.08 6.00 -0.24
C PRO A 242 -15.91 7.20 -0.72
N LEU A 243 -15.42 7.87 -1.76
CA LEU A 243 -15.92 9.16 -2.28
C LEU A 243 -16.04 10.24 -1.20
N GLY A 244 -15.21 10.13 -0.15
CA GLY A 244 -15.27 10.92 1.07
C GLY A 244 -16.58 10.80 1.85
N GLY A 245 -17.42 9.83 1.51
CA GLY A 245 -18.71 9.57 2.15
C GLY A 245 -18.59 8.93 3.53
N THR A 246 -19.74 8.54 4.09
CA THR A 246 -19.82 7.86 5.39
C THR A 246 -18.95 6.60 5.41
N LEU A 247 -18.39 6.27 6.59
CA LEU A 247 -17.55 5.10 6.79
C LEU A 247 -18.16 3.81 6.21
N ARG A 248 -17.33 3.07 5.48
CA ARG A 248 -17.64 1.75 4.91
C ARG A 248 -16.51 0.78 5.25
N PHE A 249 -16.83 -0.51 5.20
CA PHE A 249 -15.82 -1.55 5.18
C PHE A 249 -16.04 -2.45 3.96
N ALA A 250 -14.96 -3.02 3.44
CA ALA A 250 -15.01 -3.96 2.33
C ALA A 250 -14.06 -5.14 2.59
N GLN A 251 -14.46 -6.31 2.09
CA GLN A 251 -13.63 -7.51 2.13
C GLN A 251 -12.85 -7.66 0.85
N GLY A 252 -11.60 -8.09 0.98
CA GLY A 252 -10.77 -8.45 -0.17
C GLY A 252 -9.88 -9.64 0.09
N ARG A 253 -9.07 -9.96 -0.91
CA ARG A 253 -8.02 -10.97 -0.84
C ARG A 253 -6.74 -10.44 -1.46
N ILE A 254 -5.61 -10.74 -0.81
CA ILE A 254 -4.29 -10.41 -1.33
C ILE A 254 -4.01 -11.24 -2.59
N SER A 255 -3.68 -10.58 -3.69
CA SER A 255 -3.30 -11.20 -4.95
C SER A 255 -1.80 -11.37 -5.09
N GLN A 256 -1.01 -10.48 -4.51
CA GLN A 256 0.45 -10.50 -4.57
C GLN A 256 1.05 -9.79 -3.35
N VAL A 257 2.22 -10.25 -2.90
CA VAL A 257 3.01 -9.54 -1.88
C VAL A 257 4.43 -9.31 -2.39
N ASP A 258 4.84 -8.05 -2.50
CA ASP A 258 6.21 -7.66 -2.82
C ASP A 258 6.91 -7.15 -1.55
N GLN A 259 7.57 -8.09 -0.85
CA GLN A 259 8.35 -7.79 0.35
C GLN A 259 9.54 -6.85 0.09
N GLN A 260 10.05 -6.76 -1.15
CA GLN A 260 11.19 -5.91 -1.48
C GLN A 260 10.78 -4.45 -1.65
N ARG A 261 9.60 -4.23 -2.24
CA ARG A 261 9.02 -2.89 -2.41
C ARG A 261 8.15 -2.45 -1.23
N HIS A 262 8.00 -3.31 -0.23
CA HIS A 262 7.14 -3.11 0.92
C HIS A 262 5.68 -2.85 0.53
N ARG A 263 5.20 -3.56 -0.49
CA ARG A 263 3.86 -3.37 -1.09
C ARG A 263 3.15 -4.70 -1.24
N PHE A 264 1.83 -4.66 -1.26
CA PHE A 264 0.98 -5.82 -1.56
C PHE A 264 -0.21 -5.38 -2.41
N GLU A 265 -0.67 -6.27 -3.27
CA GLU A 265 -1.82 -6.05 -4.13
C GLU A 265 -3.01 -6.86 -3.63
N TYR A 266 -4.21 -6.35 -3.80
CA TYR A 266 -5.44 -7.03 -3.39
C TYR A 266 -6.66 -6.62 -4.19
N ASN A 267 -7.66 -7.50 -4.21
CA ASN A 267 -8.95 -7.22 -4.84
C ASN A 267 -9.98 -6.76 -3.81
N THR A 268 -10.45 -5.52 -3.92
CA THR A 268 -11.62 -5.05 -3.16
C THR A 268 -12.20 -3.84 -3.86
N ASN A 269 -13.42 -3.45 -3.48
CA ASN A 269 -14.01 -2.22 -3.98
C ASN A 269 -13.44 -1.04 -3.21
N THR A 270 -12.69 -0.20 -3.92
CA THR A 270 -12.22 1.10 -3.45
C THR A 270 -12.72 2.14 -4.45
N GLU A 271 -12.90 3.35 -3.95
CA GLU A 271 -13.27 4.52 -4.74
C GLU A 271 -12.43 5.70 -4.24
N PRO A 272 -12.35 6.81 -4.99
CA PRO A 272 -11.59 7.97 -4.58
C PRO A 272 -11.84 8.40 -3.13
N GLY A 273 -10.81 8.80 -2.40
CA GLY A 273 -10.90 9.11 -0.96
C GLY A 273 -10.70 7.91 -0.02
N SER A 274 -10.55 6.70 -0.56
CA SER A 274 -10.12 5.53 0.23
C SER A 274 -8.63 5.58 0.58
N SER A 275 -7.81 6.34 -0.15
CA SER A 275 -6.37 6.48 0.10
C SER A 275 -6.07 6.88 1.54
N GLY A 276 -5.16 6.16 2.18
CA GLY A 276 -4.79 6.32 3.57
C GLY A 276 -5.61 5.46 4.54
N SER A 277 -6.50 4.61 4.02
CA SER A 277 -7.29 3.69 4.86
C SER A 277 -6.44 2.60 5.51
N PRO A 278 -6.76 2.19 6.75
CA PRO A 278 -6.16 0.99 7.33
C PRO A 278 -6.62 -0.27 6.61
N VAL A 279 -5.66 -1.17 6.38
CA VAL A 279 -5.91 -2.53 5.89
C VAL A 279 -5.62 -3.50 7.02
N PHE A 280 -6.60 -4.35 7.31
CA PHE A 280 -6.53 -5.38 8.35
C PHE A 280 -6.46 -6.78 7.74
N ASP A 281 -5.85 -7.72 8.43
CA ASP A 281 -6.01 -9.14 8.14
C ASP A 281 -7.36 -9.66 8.65
N ARG A 282 -7.63 -10.95 8.41
CA ARG A 282 -8.85 -11.62 8.90
C ARG A 282 -9.04 -11.63 10.41
N TYR A 283 -8.00 -11.33 11.19
CA TYR A 283 -8.02 -11.29 12.65
C TYR A 283 -8.14 -9.84 13.18
N TRP A 284 -8.34 -8.87 12.29
CA TRP A 284 -8.37 -7.45 12.61
C TRP A 284 -7.03 -6.90 13.14
N ASN A 285 -5.92 -7.57 12.80
CA ASN A 285 -4.59 -6.99 12.98
C ASN A 285 -4.35 -5.95 11.88
N LEU A 286 -3.83 -4.78 12.24
CA LEU A 286 -3.50 -3.76 11.26
C LEU A 286 -2.21 -4.16 10.51
N VAL A 287 -2.32 -4.40 9.21
CA VAL A 287 -1.24 -4.96 8.39
C VAL A 287 -0.75 -4.03 7.29
N GLY A 288 -1.56 -3.02 6.92
CA GLY A 288 -1.18 -2.11 5.85
C GLY A 288 -1.90 -0.77 5.82
N LEU A 289 -1.42 0.08 4.94
CA LEU A 289 -1.99 1.38 4.59
C LEU A 289 -2.38 1.34 3.11
N HIS A 290 -3.67 1.50 2.79
CA HIS A 290 -4.11 1.58 1.40
C HIS A 290 -3.52 2.82 0.74
N HIS A 291 -2.93 2.66 -0.44
CA HIS A 291 -2.15 3.71 -1.12
C HIS A 291 -2.78 4.15 -2.44
N SER A 292 -3.11 3.21 -3.34
CA SER A 292 -3.60 3.54 -4.68
C SER A 292 -4.27 2.35 -5.36
N GLY A 293 -4.95 2.59 -6.49
CA GLY A 293 -5.21 1.56 -7.48
C GLY A 293 -3.99 1.37 -8.38
N THR A 294 -3.61 0.13 -8.69
CA THR A 294 -2.51 -0.13 -9.65
C THR A 294 -2.98 0.08 -11.09
N PRO A 295 -2.40 1.01 -11.87
CA PRO A 295 -2.67 1.10 -13.30
C PRO A 295 -1.93 0.02 -14.10
N TYR A 296 -2.54 -0.40 -15.21
CA TYR A 296 -2.07 -1.41 -16.18
C TYR A 296 -0.71 -1.03 -16.84
N PRO A 297 0.17 -2.00 -17.24
CA PRO A 297 -0.05 -3.44 -17.31
C PRO A 297 0.52 -4.23 -16.13
N ALA A 298 -0.31 -5.11 -15.59
CA ALA A 298 0.18 -6.27 -14.85
C ALA A 298 1.18 -7.02 -15.76
N LYS A 299 2.38 -7.31 -15.24
CA LYS A 299 3.43 -8.08 -15.93
C LYS A 299 2.96 -9.46 -16.44
N THR A 300 1.75 -9.88 -16.09
CA THR A 300 1.15 -11.19 -16.37
C THR A 300 -0.26 -11.12 -16.97
N GLY A 301 -0.78 -9.93 -17.33
CA GLY A 301 -2.13 -9.81 -17.93
C GLY A 301 -3.29 -10.19 -16.99
N LYS A 302 -3.12 -10.06 -15.67
CA LYS A 302 -4.19 -10.22 -14.67
C LYS A 302 -4.81 -8.87 -14.29
N ASP A 303 -6.07 -8.92 -13.85
CA ASP A 303 -6.95 -7.78 -13.52
C ASP A 303 -6.28 -6.69 -12.66
N ILE A 304 -6.72 -5.45 -12.88
CA ILE A 304 -6.38 -4.22 -12.13
C ILE A 304 -6.69 -4.44 -10.63
N GLY A 305 -5.70 -4.19 -9.75
CA GLY A 305 -5.82 -4.43 -8.30
C GLY A 305 -5.55 -3.19 -7.46
N ASN A 306 -5.99 -3.19 -6.20
CA ASN A 306 -5.58 -2.16 -5.24
C ASN A 306 -4.18 -2.46 -4.72
N GLU A 307 -3.44 -1.43 -4.34
CA GLU A 307 -2.16 -1.54 -3.66
C GLU A 307 -2.25 -1.04 -2.22
N GLY A 308 -1.57 -1.76 -1.34
CA GLY A 308 -1.33 -1.36 0.04
C GLY A 308 0.17 -1.37 0.35
N LEU A 309 0.56 -0.51 1.28
CA LEU A 309 1.90 -0.45 1.84
C LEU A 309 1.96 -1.35 3.06
N LEU A 310 3.01 -2.17 3.18
CA LEU A 310 3.24 -3.01 4.34
C LEU A 310 3.54 -2.14 5.56
N LEU A 311 2.68 -2.21 6.59
CA LEU A 311 2.87 -1.41 7.80
C LEU A 311 4.15 -1.81 8.54
N SER A 312 4.65 -3.04 8.34
CA SER A 312 5.94 -3.50 8.88
C SER A 312 7.14 -2.68 8.36
N ALA A 313 7.01 -1.99 7.23
CA ALA A 313 8.03 -1.08 6.72
C ALA A 313 7.89 0.34 7.29
N ILE A 314 6.67 0.77 7.62
CA ILE A 314 6.39 2.10 8.19
C ILE A 314 6.70 2.12 9.70
N TRP A 315 6.38 1.04 10.41
CA TRP A 315 6.45 0.99 11.87
C TRP A 315 7.81 1.37 12.46
N PRO A 316 8.97 0.87 11.96
CA PRO A 316 10.27 1.25 12.49
C PRO A 316 10.54 2.76 12.44
N GLU A 317 9.97 3.48 11.47
CA GLU A 317 10.13 4.94 11.34
C GLU A 317 9.26 5.74 12.32
N ILE A 318 8.14 5.16 12.79
CA ILE A 318 7.15 5.87 13.62
C ILE A 318 7.06 5.36 15.07
N GLN A 319 7.61 4.18 15.39
CA GLN A 319 7.45 3.48 16.66
C GLN A 319 7.77 4.37 17.87
N THR A 320 8.95 5.00 17.89
CA THR A 320 9.38 5.86 19.00
C THR A 320 8.42 7.03 19.25
N LEU A 321 7.84 7.59 18.17
CA LEU A 321 6.86 8.69 18.28
C LEU A 321 5.53 8.19 18.86
N VAL A 322 5.09 7.00 18.41
CA VAL A 322 3.86 6.36 18.88
C VAL A 322 3.96 5.98 20.35
N GLU A 323 5.04 5.31 20.77
CA GLU A 323 5.26 4.89 22.16
C GLU A 323 5.35 6.09 23.11
N LYS A 324 6.01 7.17 22.68
CA LYS A 324 6.07 8.41 23.47
C LYS A 324 4.70 9.10 23.61
N ALA A 325 3.88 9.03 22.56
CA ALA A 325 2.53 9.59 22.57
C ALA A 325 1.50 8.69 23.29
N ASN A 326 1.84 7.41 23.50
CA ASN A 326 1.01 6.42 24.17
C ASN A 326 1.83 5.66 25.23
N PRO A 327 2.26 6.34 26.31
CA PRO A 327 3.05 5.69 27.34
C PRO A 327 2.23 4.53 27.91
N PRO A 328 2.82 3.33 28.07
CA PRO A 328 2.11 2.21 28.67
C PRO A 328 1.57 2.68 30.03
N SER A 329 0.28 2.46 30.25
CA SER A 329 -0.27 2.57 31.60
C SER A 329 0.63 1.75 32.52
N PRO A 330 0.98 2.23 33.73
CA PRO A 330 1.84 1.48 34.63
C PRO A 330 1.20 0.10 34.87
N SER A 331 1.71 -0.91 34.17
CA SER A 331 1.21 -2.27 34.27
C SER A 331 1.63 -2.81 35.62
N ASN A 332 0.68 -3.39 36.35
CA ASN A 332 0.99 -4.27 37.46
C ASN A 332 1.99 -5.31 36.96
N ASP A 333 3.18 -5.31 37.57
CA ASP A 333 4.28 -6.26 37.33
C ASP A 333 3.77 -7.70 37.14
N PRO A 334 4.13 -8.38 36.05
CA PRO A 334 4.41 -9.79 36.10
C PRO A 334 5.90 -9.95 36.41
N THR A 335 6.15 -10.36 37.65
CA THR A 335 7.44 -10.87 38.14
C THR A 335 8.12 -11.77 37.09
N PRO A 336 9.43 -11.66 36.83
CA PRO A 336 10.10 -12.52 35.86
C PRO A 336 10.06 -13.97 36.35
N LEU A 337 9.40 -14.84 35.58
CA LEU A 337 9.41 -16.28 35.82
C LEU A 337 10.82 -16.80 35.51
N ALA A 338 11.45 -17.40 36.52
CA ALA A 338 12.81 -17.91 36.49
C ALA A 338 13.07 -18.88 35.32
N THR A 339 14.18 -18.66 34.63
CA THR A 339 14.75 -19.51 33.60
C THR A 339 15.26 -20.82 34.22
N HIS A 340 14.65 -21.95 33.87
CA HIS A 340 15.24 -23.26 34.10
C HIS A 340 16.19 -23.59 32.95
N THR A 341 17.46 -23.25 33.13
CA THR A 341 18.58 -23.81 32.36
C THR A 341 18.76 -25.27 32.77
N LYS A 342 18.59 -26.21 31.82
CA LYS A 342 19.14 -27.57 31.97
C LYS A 342 20.20 -27.80 30.91
N SER A 343 21.39 -28.03 31.44
CA SER A 343 22.60 -28.54 30.82
C SER A 343 22.36 -29.86 30.08
N GLY A 344 22.90 -29.96 28.86
CA GLY A 344 23.05 -31.20 28.11
C GLY A 344 24.50 -31.29 27.64
N GLN A 345 25.27 -32.14 28.31
CA GLN A 345 26.69 -32.39 28.09
C GLN A 345 26.97 -33.16 26.79
N PHE A 346 28.12 -32.84 26.23
CA PHE A 346 28.92 -33.56 25.25
C PHE A 346 29.00 -35.07 25.49
N TYR A 347 28.96 -35.84 24.39
CA TYR A 347 29.63 -37.14 24.28
C TYR A 347 30.37 -37.21 22.94
N ASN A 348 31.70 -37.31 23.03
CA ASN A 348 32.58 -37.81 21.98
C ASN A 348 32.57 -39.34 22.01
N ALA A 349 32.69 -39.97 20.84
CA ALA A 349 33.27 -41.30 20.69
C ALA A 349 34.02 -41.36 19.35
N GLU A 350 35.34 -41.46 19.44
CA GLU A 350 36.22 -41.96 18.38
C GLU A 350 36.16 -43.50 18.37
N GLU A 351 36.19 -44.15 17.20
CA GLU A 351 37.34 -44.97 16.77
C GLU A 351 37.08 -45.72 15.45
N SER A 352 38.06 -45.54 14.56
CA SER A 352 38.68 -46.45 13.58
C SER A 352 37.89 -47.57 12.87
N SER A 353 38.04 -47.63 11.55
CA SER A 353 38.74 -48.78 10.93
C SER A 353 39.11 -48.49 9.47
N GLN A 354 40.31 -48.95 9.11
CA GLN A 354 40.91 -48.91 7.79
C GLN A 354 40.20 -49.88 6.84
N ASN A 355 40.04 -49.47 5.57
CA ASN A 355 40.17 -50.37 4.41
C ASN A 355 40.19 -49.56 3.11
N THR A 356 41.36 -49.46 2.48
CA THR A 356 41.48 -49.37 1.03
C THR A 356 41.28 -50.78 0.45
N PRO A 357 40.58 -50.92 -0.68
CA PRO A 357 41.36 -51.18 -1.90
C PRO A 357 40.74 -50.68 -3.22
N LEU A 358 41.65 -50.57 -4.20
CA LEU A 358 41.47 -50.74 -5.65
C LEU A 358 40.79 -49.61 -6.46
N VAL A 359 41.69 -48.89 -7.14
CA VAL A 359 41.43 -48.07 -8.31
C VAL A 359 41.08 -49.01 -9.47
N ASP A 360 39.80 -49.09 -9.82
CA ASP A 360 39.38 -49.51 -11.15
C ASP A 360 39.24 -48.26 -12.01
N SER A 361 40.15 -48.13 -12.97
CA SER A 361 40.11 -47.13 -14.03
C SER A 361 38.88 -47.35 -14.90
N LEU A 362 37.82 -46.57 -14.65
CA LEU A 362 36.71 -46.43 -15.58
C LEU A 362 37.21 -45.77 -16.87
N PRO A 363 36.79 -46.25 -18.05
CA PRO A 363 37.19 -45.67 -19.32
C PRO A 363 36.70 -44.22 -19.37
N SER A 364 37.59 -43.30 -19.75
CA SER A 364 37.24 -41.92 -20.05
C SER A 364 36.17 -41.92 -21.16
N VAL A 365 34.90 -41.78 -20.77
CA VAL A 365 33.82 -41.55 -21.71
C VAL A 365 34.03 -40.14 -22.26
N SER A 366 34.68 -40.04 -23.41
CA SER A 366 34.76 -38.79 -24.15
C SER A 366 33.32 -38.37 -24.49
N LEU A 367 32.84 -37.31 -23.85
CA LEU A 367 31.53 -36.73 -24.14
C LEU A 367 31.46 -36.37 -25.62
N THR A 368 30.37 -36.78 -26.27
CA THR A 368 30.07 -36.28 -27.61
C THR A 368 29.83 -34.77 -27.56
N PRO A 369 30.03 -34.02 -28.66
CA PRO A 369 29.75 -32.58 -28.70
C PRO A 369 28.33 -32.22 -28.22
N SER A 370 27.33 -33.04 -28.55
CA SER A 370 25.95 -32.84 -28.10
C SER A 370 25.76 -33.08 -26.60
N GLN A 371 26.43 -34.06 -26.01
CA GLN A 371 26.38 -34.31 -24.56
C GLN A 371 27.06 -33.20 -23.77
N ARG A 372 28.22 -32.72 -24.26
CA ARG A 372 28.90 -31.56 -23.66
C ARG A 372 28.05 -30.30 -23.74
N GLN A 373 27.43 -30.02 -24.89
CA GLN A 373 26.53 -28.87 -25.04
C GLN A 373 25.31 -28.93 -24.10
N ALA A 374 24.74 -30.12 -23.89
CA ALA A 374 23.63 -30.32 -22.95
C ALA A 374 24.07 -30.06 -21.49
N LEU A 375 25.24 -30.56 -21.09
CA LEU A 375 25.80 -30.34 -19.75
C LEU A 375 26.20 -28.87 -19.53
N GLU A 376 26.74 -28.19 -20.54
CA GLU A 376 27.05 -26.74 -20.47
C GLU A 376 25.78 -25.90 -20.32
N TRP A 377 24.70 -26.28 -21.01
CA TRP A 377 23.40 -25.62 -20.85
C TRP A 377 22.85 -25.85 -19.43
N GLU A 378 22.85 -27.09 -18.95
CA GLU A 378 22.42 -27.43 -17.59
C GLU A 378 23.25 -26.69 -16.52
N LEU A 379 24.57 -26.62 -16.71
CA LEU A 379 25.49 -25.89 -15.83
C LEU A 379 25.10 -24.41 -15.73
N ASN A 380 24.84 -23.74 -16.86
CA ASN A 380 24.46 -22.34 -16.88
C ASN A 380 23.10 -22.11 -16.21
N THR A 381 22.13 -22.99 -16.42
CA THR A 381 20.83 -22.94 -15.75
C THR A 381 20.96 -23.11 -14.23
N LEU A 382 21.75 -24.09 -13.77
CA LEU A 382 21.98 -24.34 -12.35
C LEU A 382 22.70 -23.16 -11.67
N LYS A 383 23.69 -22.55 -12.35
CA LYS A 383 24.37 -21.34 -11.85
C LYS A 383 23.38 -20.19 -11.63
N GLN A 384 22.52 -19.92 -12.61
CA GLN A 384 21.49 -18.88 -12.48
C GLN A 384 20.52 -19.17 -11.33
N GLN A 385 20.04 -20.42 -11.21
CA GLN A 385 19.12 -20.80 -10.13
C GLN A 385 19.77 -20.68 -8.74
N CYS A 386 21.00 -21.15 -8.59
CA CYS A 386 21.75 -21.02 -7.33
C CYS A 386 22.00 -19.55 -6.96
N ASP A 387 22.35 -18.70 -7.93
CA ASP A 387 22.58 -17.27 -7.70
C ASP A 387 21.32 -16.53 -7.25
N ILE A 388 20.16 -16.86 -7.82
CA ILE A 388 18.87 -16.31 -7.39
C ILE A 388 18.60 -16.71 -5.94
N LEU A 389 18.75 -17.99 -5.61
CA LEU A 389 18.50 -18.51 -4.27
C LEU A 389 19.47 -17.93 -3.22
N ARG A 390 20.77 -17.84 -3.54
CA ARG A 390 21.78 -17.21 -2.65
C ARG A 390 21.46 -15.75 -2.37
N LYS A 391 21.04 -14.98 -3.39
CA LYS A 391 20.61 -13.60 -3.22
C LYS A 391 19.36 -13.49 -2.33
N THR A 392 18.40 -14.40 -2.50
CA THR A 392 17.19 -14.46 -1.65
C THR A 392 17.54 -14.79 -0.19
N ILE A 393 18.40 -15.79 0.04
CA ILE A 393 18.89 -16.16 1.37
C ILE A 393 19.62 -14.99 2.04
N GLY A 394 20.51 -14.31 1.30
CA GLY A 394 21.23 -13.13 1.82
C GLY A 394 20.29 -11.97 2.19
N ARG A 395 19.22 -11.76 1.43
CA ARG A 395 18.21 -10.72 1.71
C ARG A 395 17.37 -11.04 2.94
N ILE A 396 16.89 -12.28 3.08
CA ILE A 396 16.16 -12.74 4.27
C ILE A 396 17.07 -12.64 5.51
N GLY A 397 18.35 -13.03 5.37
CA GLY A 397 19.36 -12.88 6.41
C GLY A 397 19.55 -11.44 6.86
N ASN A 398 19.60 -10.47 5.93
CA ASN A 398 19.70 -9.04 6.28
C ASN A 398 18.45 -8.51 7.01
N ASN A 399 17.26 -9.04 6.70
CA ASN A 399 16.03 -8.64 7.38
C ASN A 399 15.94 -9.18 8.83
N LEU A 400 16.63 -10.28 9.14
CA LEU A 400 16.77 -10.79 10.52
C LEU A 400 17.69 -9.91 11.39
N VAL A 401 18.53 -9.07 10.79
CA VAL A 401 19.44 -8.16 11.51
C VAL A 401 18.69 -6.92 12.02
N ILE A 402 17.51 -6.63 11.47
CA ILE A 402 16.63 -5.55 11.93
C ILE A 402 15.81 -6.11 13.10
N GLU A 403 15.69 -5.36 14.19
CA GLU A 403 14.92 -5.74 15.37
C GLU A 403 13.43 -5.90 14.99
N VAL A 404 13.02 -7.14 14.70
CA VAL A 404 11.66 -7.52 14.33
C VAL A 404 10.98 -8.23 15.49
N ASN A 405 9.64 -8.20 15.54
CA ASN A 405 8.85 -8.96 16.51
C ASN A 405 9.35 -10.43 16.57
N PRO A 406 9.51 -11.06 17.75
CA PRO A 406 10.00 -12.44 17.89
C PRO A 406 9.23 -13.46 17.04
N THR A 407 7.94 -13.22 16.79
CA THR A 407 7.10 -14.08 15.95
C THR A 407 7.46 -13.98 14.48
N ILE A 408 7.77 -12.76 13.98
CA ILE A 408 8.28 -12.55 12.63
C ILE A 408 9.69 -13.12 12.51
N GLN A 409 10.52 -12.98 13.54
CA GLN A 409 11.86 -13.53 13.56
C GLN A 409 11.83 -15.04 13.32
N VAL A 410 11.00 -15.78 14.07
CA VAL A 410 10.82 -17.23 13.88
C VAL A 410 10.31 -17.56 12.47
N GLN A 411 9.41 -16.75 11.90
CA GLN A 411 8.92 -16.97 10.53
C GLN A 411 9.99 -16.71 9.46
N LEU A 412 10.81 -15.67 9.62
CA LEU A 412 11.93 -15.37 8.73
C LEU A 412 13.01 -16.45 8.85
N GLU A 413 13.28 -16.96 10.05
CA GLU A 413 14.17 -18.10 10.28
C GLU A 413 13.64 -19.37 9.59
N MET A 414 12.35 -19.66 9.71
CA MET A 414 11.73 -20.80 9.00
C MET A 414 11.82 -20.64 7.48
N GLN A 415 11.55 -19.45 6.94
CA GLN A 415 11.70 -19.18 5.51
C GLN A 415 13.16 -19.33 5.08
N LEU A 416 14.11 -18.83 5.87
CA LEU A 416 15.53 -18.96 5.60
C LEU A 416 15.94 -20.44 5.49
N GLU A 417 15.48 -21.28 6.40
CA GLU A 417 15.72 -22.73 6.36
C GLU A 417 15.04 -23.41 5.17
N GLU A 418 13.81 -23.03 4.82
CA GLU A 418 13.13 -23.55 3.62
C GLU A 418 13.91 -23.23 2.34
N TRP A 419 14.41 -22.00 2.20
CA TRP A 419 15.18 -21.58 1.03
C TRP A 419 16.56 -22.25 0.98
N LYS A 420 17.23 -22.43 2.13
CA LYS A 420 18.47 -23.23 2.21
C LYS A 420 18.22 -24.67 1.81
N HIS A 421 17.11 -25.27 2.23
CA HIS A 421 16.74 -26.63 1.85
C HIS A 421 16.50 -26.79 0.34
N LYS A 422 15.93 -25.75 -0.32
CA LYS A 422 15.78 -25.71 -1.78
C LYS A 422 17.12 -25.51 -2.52
N LEU A 423 18.07 -24.78 -1.94
CA LEU A 423 19.39 -24.51 -2.54
C LEU A 423 20.30 -25.75 -2.53
N ALA A 424 20.32 -26.49 -1.41
CA ALA A 424 21.22 -27.62 -1.21
C ALA A 424 21.24 -28.68 -2.36
N PRO A 425 20.09 -29.18 -2.87
CA PRO A 425 20.11 -30.16 -3.96
C PRO A 425 20.59 -29.57 -5.30
N LEU A 426 20.38 -28.26 -5.53
CA LEU A 426 20.85 -27.61 -6.75
C LEU A 426 22.36 -27.39 -6.73
N GLU A 427 22.93 -27.04 -5.57
CA GLU A 427 24.38 -26.94 -5.41
C GLU A 427 25.06 -28.30 -5.55
N ALA A 428 24.46 -29.36 -5.01
CA ALA A 428 24.95 -30.73 -5.20
C ALA A 428 24.94 -31.13 -6.68
N ARG A 429 23.87 -30.80 -7.42
CA ARG A 429 23.78 -31.07 -8.87
C ARG A 429 24.76 -30.23 -9.67
N LEU A 430 24.98 -28.97 -9.29
CA LEU A 430 25.95 -28.07 -9.91
C LEU A 430 27.36 -28.67 -9.84
N ILE A 431 27.79 -29.13 -8.67
CA ILE A 431 29.10 -29.77 -8.45
C ILE A 431 29.24 -31.03 -9.32
N GLU A 432 28.20 -31.86 -9.40
CA GLU A 432 28.22 -33.08 -10.20
C GLU A 432 28.33 -32.78 -11.71
N VAL A 433 27.60 -31.77 -12.21
CA VAL A 433 27.70 -31.35 -13.62
C VAL A 433 29.08 -30.74 -13.93
N GLU A 434 29.65 -29.95 -13.02
CA GLU A 434 31.03 -29.43 -13.16
C GLU A 434 32.07 -30.56 -13.22
N LYS A 435 31.87 -31.62 -12.43
CA LYS A 435 32.73 -32.82 -12.44
C LYS A 435 32.57 -33.64 -13.71
N GLN A 436 31.40 -33.64 -14.35
CA GLN A 436 31.17 -34.35 -15.61
C GLN A 436 31.75 -33.60 -16.82
N LEU A 437 31.86 -32.26 -16.74
CA LEU A 437 32.42 -31.42 -17.80
C LEU A 437 33.96 -31.35 -17.80
N ASN A 438 34.57 -31.44 -16.62
CA ASN A 438 36.02 -31.48 -16.40
C ASN A 438 36.59 -32.89 -16.57
#